data_AF-A0A382J4F6-F1
#
_entry.id   AF-A0A382J4F6-F1
#
_cell.length_a   1.000
_cell.length_b   1.000
_cell.length_c   1.000
_cell.angle_alpha   90.00
_cell.angle_beta   90.00
_cell.angle_gamma   90.00
#
_symmetry.space_group_name_H-M   'P 1'
#
loop_
_entity.id
_entity.type
_entity.pdbx_description
1 polymer ?
#
loop_
_entity_poly.entity_id
_entity_poly.type
_entity_poly.pdbx_seq_one_letter_code
_entity_poly.pdbx_strand_id
1 'polypeptide(L)'
;MKVLTDGGRAAKARLARLTGRGTGAASVDREVARIISSVRRHGDRALLAHTKRLDGVAMRARDIEVGKDEIAAARSSLPHSTRTALARAKRRIERFHRAQLERGYTVREPGLVTSMRVSALARVGVYVPGGRAAYPS
;
A
#
# COMPACT_ATOMS: atom_id res chain seq x y z
N MET A 1 9.25 32.57 -4.98
CA MET A 1 9.72 31.64 -3.93
C MET A 1 9.92 32.43 -2.64
N LYS A 2 9.47 31.95 -1.47
CA LYS A 2 9.63 32.69 -0.20
C LYS A 2 11.02 32.37 0.36
N VAL A 3 11.90 33.36 0.41
CA VAL A 3 13.24 33.25 1.02
C VAL A 3 13.13 33.60 2.50
N LEU A 4 13.70 32.77 3.36
CA LEU A 4 13.74 32.99 4.80
C LEU A 4 15.19 32.89 5.27
N THR A 5 15.59 33.80 6.14
CA THR A 5 16.92 33.80 6.75
C THR A 5 16.91 32.92 7.99
N ASP A 6 17.90 32.04 8.11
CA ASP A 6 18.05 31.13 9.23
C ASP A 6 18.16 31.90 10.58
N GLY A 7 17.72 31.26 11.67
CA GLY A 7 17.76 31.82 13.03
C GLY A 7 16.67 32.87 13.36
N GLY A 8 16.03 33.48 12.37
CA GLY A 8 14.98 34.48 12.58
C GLY A 8 13.68 33.89 13.15
N ARG A 9 12.95 34.67 13.97
CA ARG A 9 11.62 34.28 14.50
C ARG A 9 10.65 33.84 13.40
N ALA A 10 10.66 34.54 12.27
CA ALA A 10 9.83 34.22 11.10
C ALA A 10 10.22 32.87 10.45
N ALA A 11 11.52 32.54 10.44
CA ALA A 11 12.01 31.25 9.93
C ALA A 11 11.62 30.09 10.87
N LYS A 12 11.81 30.24 12.18
CA LYS A 12 11.39 29.24 13.19
C LYS A 12 9.88 29.00 13.15
N ALA A 13 9.07 30.05 13.10
CA ALA A 13 7.61 29.92 13.01
C ALA A 13 7.16 29.27 11.69
N ARG A 14 7.82 29.58 10.57
CA ARG A 14 7.53 28.89 9.30
C ARG A 14 7.93 27.43 9.36
N LEU A 15 9.11 27.11 9.88
CA LEU A 15 9.61 25.75 10.00
C LEU A 15 8.65 24.91 10.86
N ALA A 16 8.27 25.41 12.03
CA ALA A 16 7.28 24.75 12.90
C ALA A 16 5.94 24.49 12.17
N ARG A 17 5.47 25.43 11.35
CA ARG A 17 4.26 25.23 10.54
C ARG A 17 4.47 24.25 9.37
N LEU A 18 5.67 24.18 8.79
CA LEU A 18 5.98 23.24 7.71
C LEU A 18 6.10 21.81 8.26
N THR A 19 6.76 21.65 9.40
CA THR A 19 6.93 20.37 10.11
C THR A 19 5.64 19.94 10.81
N GLY A 20 4.76 20.88 11.16
CA GLY A 20 3.43 20.60 11.73
C GLY A 20 2.31 20.32 10.72
N ARG A 21 2.61 20.14 9.42
CA ARG A 21 1.58 19.80 8.43
C ARG A 21 1.11 18.36 8.63
N GLY A 22 -0.20 18.15 8.73
CA GLY A 22 -0.81 16.80 8.76
C GLY A 22 -1.48 16.40 10.09
N THR A 23 -1.50 17.26 11.11
CA THR A 23 -2.04 16.94 12.45
C THR A 23 -3.56 17.12 12.60
N GLY A 24 -4.28 17.41 11.52
CA GLY A 24 -5.72 17.75 11.54
C GLY A 24 -6.67 16.62 11.11
N ALA A 25 -6.43 15.37 11.51
CA ALA A 25 -7.18 14.20 11.02
C ALA A 25 -8.39 13.78 11.89
N ALA A 26 -8.83 14.58 12.85
CA ALA A 26 -9.84 14.15 13.82
C ALA A 26 -11.29 14.00 13.28
N SER A 27 -11.57 14.32 12.00
CA SER A 27 -12.97 14.35 11.51
C SER A 27 -13.46 13.03 10.87
N VAL A 28 -12.58 12.11 10.47
CA VAL A 28 -12.97 10.91 9.68
C VAL A 28 -13.02 9.61 10.49
N ASP A 29 -12.37 9.55 11.65
CA ASP A 29 -12.19 8.32 12.43
C ASP A 29 -13.51 7.63 12.77
N ARG A 30 -14.52 8.41 13.17
CA ARG A 30 -15.85 7.87 13.50
C ARG A 30 -16.54 7.22 12.31
N GLU A 31 -16.37 7.75 11.10
CA GLU A 31 -16.94 7.17 9.88
C GLU A 31 -16.18 5.91 9.48
N VAL A 32 -14.85 5.96 9.52
CA VAL A 32 -13.98 4.81 9.21
C VAL A 32 -14.27 3.64 10.15
N ALA A 33 -14.36 3.91 11.46
CA ALA A 33 -14.70 2.89 12.45
C ALA A 33 -16.06 2.24 12.17
N ARG A 34 -17.06 3.04 11.74
CA ARG A 34 -18.38 2.54 11.35
C ARG A 34 -18.31 1.63 10.11
N ILE A 35 -17.56 2.01 9.08
CA ILE A 35 -17.35 1.19 7.87
C ILE A 35 -16.69 -0.14 8.23
N ILE A 36 -15.58 -0.12 8.99
CA ILE A 36 -14.88 -1.33 9.43
C ILE A 36 -15.82 -2.25 10.21
N SER A 37 -16.58 -1.69 11.15
CA SER A 37 -17.54 -2.43 11.96
C SER A 37 -18.66 -3.07 11.12
N SER A 38 -19.14 -2.35 10.10
CA SER A 38 -20.15 -2.83 9.16
C SER A 38 -19.65 -4.00 8.31
N VAL A 39 -18.46 -3.88 7.73
CA VAL A 39 -17.83 -4.94 6.92
C VAL A 39 -17.52 -6.17 7.76
N ARG A 40 -17.04 -6.00 9.00
CA ARG A 40 -16.80 -7.12 9.93
C ARG A 40 -18.07 -7.90 10.26
N ARG A 41 -19.23 -7.24 10.37
CA ARG A 41 -20.51 -7.90 10.71
C ARG A 41 -21.22 -8.50 9.51
N HIS A 42 -21.16 -7.86 8.35
CA HIS A 42 -22.02 -8.20 7.21
C HIS A 42 -21.26 -8.62 5.95
N GLY A 43 -19.93 -8.69 5.99
CA GLY A 43 -19.08 -9.17 4.91
C GLY A 43 -19.32 -8.44 3.59
N ASP A 44 -19.39 -9.20 2.50
CA ASP A 44 -19.52 -8.69 1.12
C ASP A 44 -20.75 -7.80 0.93
N ARG A 45 -21.85 -8.05 1.65
CA ARG A 45 -23.04 -7.18 1.56
C ARG A 45 -22.72 -5.74 1.96
N ALA A 46 -21.96 -5.56 3.04
CA ALA A 46 -21.53 -4.24 3.48
C ALA A 46 -20.46 -3.65 2.55
N LEU A 47 -19.52 -4.48 2.08
CA LEU A 47 -18.50 -4.06 1.11
C LEU A 47 -19.15 -3.48 -0.14
N LEU A 48 -20.04 -4.23 -0.79
CA LEU A 48 -20.74 -3.82 -2.01
C LEU A 48 -21.59 -2.56 -1.80
N ALA A 49 -22.23 -2.42 -0.63
CA ALA A 49 -22.98 -1.22 -0.29
C ALA A 49 -22.06 0.01 -0.16
N HIS A 50 -20.90 -0.14 0.47
CA HIS A 50 -19.91 0.95 0.59
C HIS A 50 -19.24 1.27 -0.75
N THR A 51 -18.91 0.28 -1.58
CA THR A 51 -18.40 0.48 -2.95
C THR A 51 -19.39 1.25 -3.80
N LYS A 52 -20.69 0.89 -3.79
CA LYS A 52 -21.71 1.68 -4.50
C LYS A 52 -21.81 3.11 -3.99
N ARG A 53 -21.71 3.32 -2.68
CA ARG A 53 -21.82 4.65 -2.06
C ARG A 53 -20.61 5.54 -2.35
N LEU A 54 -19.40 4.99 -2.25
CA LEU A 54 -18.15 5.75 -2.26
C LEU A 54 -17.56 5.84 -3.67
N ASP A 55 -17.65 4.75 -4.43
CA ASP A 55 -17.06 4.63 -5.77
C ASP A 55 -18.10 4.81 -6.88
N GLY A 56 -19.40 4.83 -6.54
CA GLY A 56 -20.49 4.95 -7.51
C GLY A 56 -20.74 3.69 -8.34
N VAL A 57 -20.06 2.57 -8.04
CA VAL A 57 -20.11 1.35 -8.84
C VAL A 57 -21.02 0.31 -8.18
N ALA A 58 -22.04 -0.14 -8.92
CA ALA A 58 -22.86 -1.27 -8.52
C ALA A 58 -22.26 -2.57 -9.10
N MET A 59 -21.88 -3.51 -8.23
CA MET A 59 -21.29 -4.78 -8.61
C MET A 59 -21.89 -5.93 -7.77
N ARG A 60 -21.74 -7.17 -8.23
CA ARG A 60 -22.12 -8.36 -7.46
C ARG A 60 -20.88 -8.95 -6.78
N ALA A 61 -21.08 -9.83 -5.80
CA ALA A 61 -19.97 -10.46 -5.08
C ALA A 61 -18.97 -11.17 -6.01
N ARG A 62 -19.46 -11.81 -7.09
CA ARG A 62 -18.61 -12.50 -8.08
C ARG A 62 -17.76 -11.56 -8.94
N ASP A 63 -18.07 -10.26 -8.95
CA ASP A 63 -17.37 -9.26 -9.73
C ASP A 63 -16.29 -8.53 -8.89
N ILE A 64 -16.12 -8.87 -7.60
CA ILE A 64 -15.12 -8.25 -6.70
C ILE A 64 -13.69 -8.62 -7.12
N GLU A 65 -13.49 -9.88 -7.51
CA GLU A 65 -12.18 -10.37 -7.96
C GLU A 65 -12.02 -10.14 -9.47
N VAL A 66 -10.95 -9.47 -9.85
CA VAL A 66 -10.59 -9.27 -11.27
C VAL A 66 -10.15 -10.61 -11.87
N GLY A 67 -10.80 -11.01 -12.96
CA GLY A 67 -10.55 -12.29 -13.62
C GLY A 67 -9.15 -12.37 -14.25
N LYS A 68 -8.59 -13.59 -14.32
CA LYS A 68 -7.27 -13.83 -14.96
C LYS A 68 -7.24 -13.39 -16.42
N ASP A 69 -8.34 -13.57 -17.15
CA ASP A 69 -8.44 -13.20 -18.55
C ASP A 69 -8.46 -11.68 -18.73
N GLU A 70 -9.10 -10.94 -17.81
CA GLU A 70 -9.08 -9.48 -17.79
C GLU A 70 -7.67 -8.95 -17.55
N ILE A 71 -6.94 -9.55 -16.61
CA ILE A 71 -5.53 -9.21 -16.34
C ILE A 71 -4.66 -9.49 -17.58
N ALA A 72 -4.86 -10.64 -18.24
CA ALA A 72 -4.11 -11.01 -19.44
C ALA A 72 -4.41 -10.07 -20.62
N ALA A 73 -5.68 -9.69 -20.81
CA ALA A 73 -6.11 -8.73 -21.81
C ALA A 73 -5.51 -7.35 -21.54
N ALA A 74 -5.59 -6.86 -20.30
CA ALA A 74 -5.01 -5.57 -19.90
C ALA A 74 -3.48 -5.54 -20.10
N ARG A 75 -2.78 -6.64 -19.80
CA ARG A 75 -1.34 -6.74 -20.07
C ARG A 75 -1.03 -6.74 -21.57
N SER A 76 -1.89 -7.35 -22.38
CA SER A 76 -1.69 -7.48 -23.84
C SER A 76 -2.01 -6.19 -24.58
N SER A 77 -2.91 -5.36 -24.04
CA SER A 77 -3.23 -4.04 -24.60
C SER A 77 -2.16 -2.97 -24.33
N LEU A 78 -1.19 -3.24 -23.46
CA LEU A 78 -0.10 -2.30 -23.18
C LEU A 78 0.80 -2.10 -24.41
N PRO A 79 1.19 -0.85 -24.72
CA PRO A 79 2.26 -0.59 -25.67
C PRO A 79 3.53 -1.34 -25.31
N HIS A 80 4.26 -1.80 -26.33
CA HIS A 80 5.48 -2.59 -26.12
C HIS A 80 6.50 -1.87 -25.22
N SER A 81 6.68 -0.56 -25.42
CA SER A 81 7.58 0.28 -24.62
C SER A 81 7.20 0.29 -23.14
N THR A 82 5.92 0.47 -22.82
CA THR A 82 5.39 0.44 -21.44
C THR A 82 5.62 -0.92 -20.80
N ARG A 83 5.29 -2.00 -21.49
CA ARG A 83 5.49 -3.37 -20.99
C ARG A 83 6.96 -3.65 -20.67
N THR A 84 7.87 -3.22 -21.55
CA THR A 84 9.31 -3.36 -21.36
C THR A 84 9.82 -2.51 -20.19
N ALA A 85 9.32 -1.28 -20.04
CA ALA A 85 9.66 -0.41 -18.91
C ALA A 85 9.25 -1.01 -17.56
N LEU A 86 8.01 -1.52 -17.45
CA LEU A 86 7.51 -2.18 -16.24
C LEU A 86 8.27 -3.47 -15.93
N ALA A 87 8.58 -4.29 -16.93
CA ALA A 87 9.40 -5.50 -16.75
C ALA A 87 10.81 -5.17 -16.24
N ARG A 88 11.40 -4.08 -16.73
CA ARG A 88 12.71 -3.59 -16.24
C ARG A 88 12.62 -3.10 -14.80
N ALA A 89 11.58 -2.34 -14.44
CA ALA A 89 11.35 -1.87 -13.08
C ALA A 89 11.20 -3.06 -12.12
N LYS A 90 10.31 -4.01 -12.43
CA LYS A 90 10.12 -5.25 -11.68
C LYS A 90 11.45 -5.97 -11.41
N ARG A 91 12.25 -6.20 -12.45
CA ARG A 91 13.54 -6.90 -12.32
C ARG A 91 14.50 -6.18 -11.38
N ARG A 92 14.55 -4.86 -11.44
CA ARG A 92 15.43 -4.05 -10.57
C ARG A 92 14.96 -4.06 -9.12
N ILE A 93 13.65 -3.89 -8.90
CA ILE A 93 13.02 -3.97 -7.57
C ILE A 93 13.29 -5.34 -6.96
N GLU A 94 13.05 -6.41 -7.71
CA GLU A 94 13.27 -7.78 -7.23
C GLU A 94 14.73 -8.05 -6.90
N ARG A 95 15.67 -7.63 -7.77
CA ARG A 95 17.11 -7.78 -7.52
C ARG A 95 17.53 -7.07 -6.22
N PHE A 96 17.04 -5.86 -6.00
CA PHE A 96 17.36 -5.08 -4.81
C PHE A 96 16.83 -5.75 -3.53
N HIS A 97 15.53 -6.07 -3.48
CA HIS A 97 14.92 -6.67 -2.29
C HIS A 97 15.43 -8.09 -2.02
N ARG A 98 15.80 -8.85 -3.06
CA ARG A 98 16.43 -10.16 -2.90
C ARG A 98 17.77 -10.09 -2.17
N ALA A 99 18.53 -9.01 -2.36
CA ALA A 99 19.79 -8.79 -1.65
C ALA A 99 19.57 -8.43 -0.16
N GLN A 100 18.36 -7.97 0.21
CA GLN A 100 17.99 -7.62 1.59
C GLN A 100 17.36 -8.79 2.37
N LEU A 101 17.20 -9.97 1.75
CA LEU A 101 16.58 -11.11 2.43
C LEU A 101 17.43 -11.54 3.64
N GLU A 102 16.84 -11.40 4.81
CA GLU A 102 17.43 -11.91 6.06
C GLU A 102 17.49 -13.43 6.03
N ARG A 103 18.64 -13.96 6.44
CA ARG A 103 18.82 -15.39 6.66
C ARG A 103 18.70 -15.65 8.16
N GLY A 104 17.90 -16.64 8.51
CA GLY A 104 17.96 -17.23 9.84
C GLY A 104 19.35 -17.80 10.14
N TYR A 105 19.63 -18.08 11.40
CA TYR A 105 20.90 -18.66 11.84
C TYR A 105 20.69 -19.66 12.97
N THR A 106 21.74 -20.41 13.31
CA THR A 106 21.75 -21.35 14.42
C THR A 106 23.09 -21.24 15.14
N VAL A 107 23.05 -21.13 16.47
CA VAL A 107 24.21 -21.14 17.36
C VAL A 107 24.18 -22.45 18.16
N ARG A 108 25.33 -23.08 18.31
CA ARG A 108 25.48 -24.36 19.03
C ARG A 108 26.54 -24.20 20.11
N GLU A 109 26.20 -24.68 21.30
CA GLU A 109 27.07 -24.81 22.46
C GLU A 109 26.92 -26.24 23.03
N PRO A 110 27.84 -26.74 23.85
CA PRO A 110 27.69 -28.06 24.47
C PRO A 110 26.37 -28.18 25.24
N GLY A 111 25.49 -29.07 24.78
CA GLY A 111 24.16 -29.29 25.37
C GLY A 111 23.08 -28.26 24.99
N LEU A 112 23.37 -27.26 24.15
CA LEU A 112 22.43 -26.19 23.80
C LEU A 112 22.47 -25.85 22.30
N VAL A 113 21.29 -25.69 21.70
CA VAL A 113 21.12 -25.21 20.33
C VAL A 113 20.07 -24.10 20.33
N THR A 114 20.44 -22.92 19.83
CA THR A 114 19.53 -21.78 19.63
C THR A 114 19.46 -21.42 18.16
N SER A 115 18.30 -20.97 17.68
CA SER A 115 18.12 -20.62 16.26
C SER A 115 17.15 -19.47 16.06
N MET A 116 17.46 -18.61 15.08
CA MET A 116 16.52 -17.64 14.53
C MET A 116 15.99 -18.16 13.20
N ARG A 117 14.66 -18.31 13.09
CA ARG A 117 14.01 -18.70 11.84
C ARG A 117 13.30 -17.49 11.23
N VAL A 118 13.59 -17.24 9.95
CA VAL A 118 12.88 -16.24 9.13
C VAL A 118 11.89 -16.97 8.24
N SER A 119 10.62 -16.54 8.23
CA SER A 119 9.56 -17.12 7.39
C SER A 119 8.66 -16.04 6.82
N ALA A 120 8.20 -16.23 5.59
CA ALA A 120 7.27 -15.31 4.95
C ALA A 120 5.89 -15.33 5.62
N LEU A 121 5.18 -14.20 5.56
CA LEU A 121 3.76 -14.13 5.89
C LEU A 121 2.96 -15.01 4.94
N ALA A 122 1.97 -15.73 5.46
CA ALA A 122 1.13 -16.60 4.65
C ALA A 122 0.25 -15.83 3.65
N ARG A 123 -0.19 -14.62 4.00
CA ARG A 123 -0.98 -13.72 3.15
C ARG A 123 -0.64 -12.26 3.46
N VAL A 124 -0.65 -11.42 2.43
CA VAL A 124 -0.49 -9.97 2.53
C VAL A 124 -1.56 -9.29 1.69
N GLY A 125 -2.10 -8.18 2.19
CA GLY A 125 -2.99 -7.30 1.43
C GLY A 125 -2.22 -6.05 0.98
N VAL A 126 -2.33 -5.69 -0.29
CA VAL A 126 -1.72 -4.48 -0.86
C VAL A 126 -2.84 -3.57 -1.35
N TYR A 127 -2.95 -2.38 -0.76
CA TYR A 127 -3.92 -1.37 -1.18
C TYR A 127 -3.31 -0.46 -2.25
N VAL A 128 -4.00 -0.33 -3.39
CA VAL A 128 -3.63 0.56 -4.49
C VAL A 128 -4.77 1.56 -4.68
N PRO A 129 -4.52 2.88 -4.59
CA PRO A 129 -5.53 3.89 -4.88
C PRO A 129 -6.04 3.79 -6.33
N GLY A 130 -7.35 3.92 -6.51
CA GLY A 130 -7.97 3.95 -7.83
C GLY A 130 -7.88 5.31 -8.54
N GLY A 131 -8.46 5.38 -9.74
CA GLY A 131 -8.60 6.62 -10.52
C GLY A 131 -7.26 7.14 -11.07
N ARG A 132 -7.10 8.47 -11.14
CA ARG A 132 -5.91 9.14 -11.72
C ARG A 132 -4.63 8.98 -10.87
N ALA A 133 -4.75 8.45 -9.67
CA ALA A 133 -3.64 8.18 -8.76
C ALA A 133 -3.18 6.72 -8.78
N ALA A 134 -3.66 5.92 -9.74
CA ALA A 134 -3.19 4.56 -9.95
C ALA A 134 -1.83 4.57 -10.67
N TYR A 135 -0.75 4.36 -9.91
CA TYR A 135 0.61 4.32 -10.44
C TYR A 135 1.14 2.89 -10.45
N PRO A 136 1.56 2.34 -11.60
CA PRO A 136 2.10 0.99 -11.69
C PRO A 136 3.58 0.88 -11.29
N SER A 137 4.18 1.99 -10.84
CA SER A 137 5.58 2.10 -10.38
C SER A 137 5.74 1.54 -8.97
#